data_AF-A0A0M9FY10-F1
#
_entry.id   AF-A0A0M9FY10-F1
#
_cell.length_a   1.000
_cell.length_b   1.000
_cell.length_c   1.000
_cell.angle_alpha   90.00
_cell.angle_beta   90.00
_cell.angle_gamma   90.00
#
_symmetry.space_group_name_H-M   'P 1'
#
loop_
_entity.id
_entity.type
_entity.pdbx_description
1 polymer ?
#
loop_
_entity_poly.entity_id
_entity_poly.type
_entity_poly.pdbx_seq_one_letter_code
_entity_poly.pdbx_strand_id
1 'polypeptide(L)'
;MHFLTCDKDCTLVEFARVHNVHHRDLWLPLEAALPRRAGPHTLVTVGANTAMALWDGSTNSLSFDKRSICVKLQVADALSCEHTSVHIDPSATPRGCTVFVRWDRKGVKLLHPPTQVLHCSAEKEQLRSSSRSTVAGAKHSRANDDGRAA
;
A
#
# COMPACT_ATOMS: atom_id res chain seq x y z
N MET A 1 1.63 -13.66 6.12
CA MET A 1 0.98 -12.83 5.11
C MET A 1 0.67 -13.73 3.96
N HIS A 2 -0.58 -13.71 3.51
CA HIS A 2 -1.04 -14.55 2.41
C HIS A 2 -2.26 -13.88 1.77
N PHE A 3 -2.57 -14.30 0.55
CA PHE A 3 -3.77 -13.88 -0.15
C PHE A 3 -4.91 -14.85 0.17
N LEU A 4 -6.08 -14.31 0.47
CA LEU A 4 -7.32 -15.03 0.69
C LEU A 4 -8.28 -14.66 -0.45
N THR A 5 -9.07 -15.62 -0.91
CA THR A 5 -10.03 -15.38 -2.00
C THR A 5 -11.46 -15.43 -1.46
N CYS A 6 -12.23 -14.40 -1.79
CA CYS A 6 -13.65 -14.33 -1.52
C CYS A 6 -14.42 -14.82 -2.73
N ASP A 7 -14.95 -16.04 -2.64
CA ASP A 7 -15.66 -16.74 -3.73
C ASP A 7 -17.19 -16.65 -3.64
N LYS A 8 -17.71 -15.99 -2.59
CA LYS A 8 -19.14 -15.74 -2.40
C LYS A 8 -19.40 -14.35 -1.83
N ASP A 9 -20.60 -13.83 -2.03
CA ASP A 9 -21.02 -12.60 -1.38
C ASP A 9 -21.03 -12.80 0.15
N CYS A 10 -20.32 -11.93 0.87
CA CYS A 10 -20.32 -11.93 2.33
C CYS A 10 -19.85 -10.58 2.87
N THR A 11 -20.05 -10.35 4.17
CA THR A 11 -19.44 -9.21 4.85
C THR A 11 -17.96 -9.48 5.15
N LEU A 12 -17.16 -8.41 5.26
CA LEU A 12 -15.76 -8.50 5.66
C LEU A 12 -15.58 -9.22 7.01
N VAL A 13 -16.54 -9.05 7.93
CA VAL A 13 -16.54 -9.71 9.24
C VAL A 13 -16.79 -11.21 9.10
N GLU A 14 -17.76 -11.62 8.29
CA GLU A 14 -18.00 -13.04 8.00
C GLU A 14 -16.80 -13.68 7.30
N PHE A 15 -16.22 -12.98 6.32
CA PHE A 15 -15.00 -13.42 5.64
C PHE A 15 -13.85 -13.63 6.63
N ALA A 16 -13.60 -12.65 7.51
CA ALA A 16 -12.59 -12.75 8.55
C ALA A 16 -12.81 -13.96 9.47
N ARG A 17 -14.07 -14.19 9.88
CA ARG A 17 -14.47 -15.34 10.71
C ARG A 17 -14.24 -16.67 9.99
N VAL A 18 -14.61 -16.79 8.71
CA VAL A 18 -14.40 -18.00 7.91
C VAL A 18 -12.93 -18.36 7.80
N HIS A 19 -12.05 -17.36 7.69
CA HIS A 19 -10.60 -17.56 7.60
C HIS A 19 -9.89 -17.55 8.96
N ASN A 20 -10.62 -17.43 10.08
CA ASN A 20 -10.08 -17.35 11.44
C ASN A 20 -9.01 -16.24 11.60
N VAL A 21 -9.28 -15.06 11.06
CA VAL A 21 -8.42 -13.87 11.11
C VAL A 21 -9.16 -12.68 11.68
N HIS A 22 -8.42 -11.68 12.17
CA HIS A 22 -9.05 -10.45 12.63
C HIS A 22 -9.36 -9.54 11.43
N HIS A 23 -10.56 -8.97 11.37
CA HIS A 23 -11.00 -8.13 10.24
C HIS A 23 -10.09 -6.91 10.01
N ARG A 24 -9.42 -6.40 11.04
CA ARG A 24 -8.45 -5.27 10.93
C ARG A 24 -7.13 -5.66 10.26
N ASP A 25 -6.82 -6.94 10.17
CA ASP A 25 -5.64 -7.46 9.47
C ASP A 25 -5.94 -7.75 7.99
N LEU A 26 -7.16 -7.46 7.54
CA LEU A 26 -7.59 -7.61 6.15
C LEU A 26 -7.42 -6.31 5.38
N TRP A 27 -6.80 -6.44 4.22
CA TRP A 27 -6.52 -5.34 3.31
C TRP A 27 -7.23 -5.62 1.99
N LEU A 28 -7.97 -4.63 1.53
CA LEU A 28 -8.82 -4.74 0.37
C LEU A 28 -8.16 -4.08 -0.84
N PRO A 29 -8.27 -4.67 -2.04
CA PRO A 29 -7.86 -3.97 -3.24
C PRO A 29 -8.70 -2.70 -3.41
N LEU A 30 -8.14 -1.67 -4.04
CA LEU A 30 -8.79 -0.35 -4.16
C LEU A 30 -10.21 -0.45 -4.73
N GLU A 31 -10.41 -1.29 -5.74
CA GLU A 31 -11.70 -1.55 -6.38
C GLU A 31 -12.70 -2.14 -5.38
N ALA A 32 -12.26 -3.11 -4.58
CA ALA A 32 -13.09 -3.69 -3.55
C ALA A 32 -13.33 -2.71 -2.40
N ALA A 33 -12.52 -1.68 -2.18
CA ALA A 33 -12.77 -0.65 -1.17
C ALA A 33 -13.94 0.28 -1.57
N LEU A 34 -14.19 0.45 -2.86
CA LEU A 34 -15.29 1.27 -3.38
C LEU A 34 -16.67 0.62 -3.18
N PRO A 35 -17.75 1.43 -3.21
CA PRO A 35 -19.11 0.90 -3.35
C PRO A 35 -19.28 0.16 -4.68
N ARG A 36 -20.14 -0.86 -4.73
CA ARG A 36 -20.38 -1.66 -5.95
C ARG A 36 -20.79 -0.84 -7.18
N ARG A 37 -21.46 0.30 -6.97
CA ARG A 37 -21.94 1.19 -8.04
C ARG A 37 -20.94 2.28 -8.42
N ALA A 38 -19.72 2.21 -7.91
CA ALA A 38 -18.67 3.15 -8.28
C ALA A 38 -18.36 3.04 -9.78
N GLY A 39 -18.27 4.20 -10.44
CA GLY A 39 -17.79 4.28 -11.82
C GLY A 39 -16.29 3.98 -11.93
N PRO A 40 -15.78 3.80 -13.15
CA PRO A 40 -14.41 3.36 -13.42
C PRO A 40 -13.32 4.32 -12.89
N HIS A 41 -13.61 5.62 -12.82
CA HIS A 41 -12.68 6.66 -12.34
C HIS A 41 -13.04 7.16 -10.93
N THR A 42 -13.77 6.36 -10.16
CA THR A 42 -14.13 6.75 -8.79
C THR A 42 -12.89 6.70 -7.92
N LEU A 43 -12.54 7.83 -7.33
CA LEU A 43 -11.36 7.95 -6.49
C LEU A 43 -11.58 7.29 -5.11
N VAL A 44 -10.58 6.56 -4.65
CA VAL A 44 -10.48 6.05 -3.29
C VAL A 44 -9.73 7.05 -2.44
N THR A 45 -10.40 7.63 -1.45
CA THR A 45 -9.74 8.45 -0.43
C THR A 45 -9.03 7.56 0.58
N VAL A 46 -7.71 7.63 0.63
CA VAL A 46 -6.89 6.97 1.65
C VAL A 46 -6.47 8.02 2.66
N GLY A 47 -6.86 7.84 3.93
CA GLY A 47 -6.50 8.77 5.00
C GLY A 47 -4.99 8.80 5.26
N ALA A 48 -4.49 9.84 5.90
CA ALA A 48 -3.09 9.95 6.30
C ALA A 48 -2.61 8.70 7.07
N ASN A 49 -3.41 8.24 8.02
CA ASN A 49 -3.12 7.10 8.90
C ASN A 49 -3.57 5.73 8.36
N THR A 50 -4.18 5.69 7.18
CA THR A 50 -4.62 4.42 6.58
C THR A 50 -3.44 3.80 5.84
N ALA A 51 -3.07 2.60 6.27
CA ALA A 51 -1.95 1.88 5.70
C ALA A 51 -2.25 1.36 4.28
N MET A 52 -1.21 1.32 3.45
CA MET A 52 -1.26 0.89 2.05
C MET A 52 -0.19 -0.13 1.73
N ALA A 53 -0.50 -1.03 0.82
CA ALA A 53 0.44 -1.98 0.27
C ALA A 53 0.31 -2.07 -1.25
N LEU A 54 1.41 -2.30 -1.95
CA LEU A 54 1.43 -2.55 -3.39
C LEU A 54 2.05 -3.91 -3.63
N TRP A 55 1.25 -4.83 -4.17
CA TRP A 55 1.73 -6.10 -4.69
C TRP A 55 2.09 -5.94 -6.16
N ASP A 56 3.28 -6.39 -6.54
CA ASP A 56 3.75 -6.44 -7.91
C ASP A 56 3.91 -7.91 -8.31
N GLY A 57 2.96 -8.41 -9.10
CA GLY A 57 2.91 -9.81 -9.51
C GLY A 57 4.07 -10.22 -10.41
N SER A 58 4.71 -9.28 -11.10
CA SER A 58 5.86 -9.57 -11.98
C SER A 58 7.12 -9.94 -11.19
N THR A 59 7.28 -9.33 -10.01
CA THR A 59 8.43 -9.55 -9.12
C THR A 59 8.06 -10.38 -7.89
N ASN A 60 6.79 -10.76 -7.78
CA ASN A 60 6.20 -11.37 -6.59
C ASN A 60 6.59 -10.64 -5.29
N SER A 61 6.58 -9.31 -5.34
CA SER A 61 7.03 -8.44 -4.25
C SER A 61 5.87 -7.63 -3.66
N LEU A 62 6.01 -7.25 -2.39
CA LEU A 62 5.05 -6.44 -1.69
C LEU A 62 5.75 -5.27 -0.99
N SER A 63 5.34 -4.04 -1.32
CA SER A 63 5.83 -2.80 -0.70
C SER A 63 4.76 -2.22 0.23
N PHE A 64 5.20 -1.64 1.35
CA PHE A 64 4.36 -0.92 2.32
C PHE A 64 4.67 0.58 2.40
N ASP A 65 5.67 1.04 1.64
CA ASP A 65 6.04 2.45 1.62
C ASP A 65 4.97 3.25 0.88
N LYS A 66 4.06 3.85 1.64
CA LYS A 66 2.94 4.67 1.14
C LYS A 66 3.42 5.74 0.16
N ARG A 67 4.54 6.41 0.44
CA ARG A 67 5.09 7.46 -0.42
C ARG A 67 5.55 6.88 -1.75
N SER A 68 6.34 5.82 -1.72
CA SER A 68 6.77 5.14 -2.95
C SER A 68 5.60 4.59 -3.77
N ILE A 69 4.56 4.09 -3.10
CA ILE A 69 3.32 3.63 -3.75
C ILE A 69 2.63 4.82 -4.43
N CYS A 70 2.40 5.93 -3.71
CA CYS A 70 1.77 7.12 -4.27
C CYS A 70 2.55 7.71 -5.45
N VAL A 71 3.89 7.70 -5.40
CA VAL A 71 4.74 8.12 -6.53
C VAL A 71 4.57 7.19 -7.73
N LYS A 72 4.59 5.86 -7.53
CA LYS A 72 4.40 4.87 -8.61
C LYS A 72 3.01 4.99 -9.26
N LEU A 73 2.00 5.35 -8.49
CA LEU A 73 0.62 5.59 -8.95
C LEU A 73 0.40 7.00 -9.51
N GLN A 74 1.42 7.87 -9.51
CA GLN A 74 1.32 9.27 -9.94
C GLN A 74 0.20 10.06 -9.23
N VAL A 75 -0.01 9.76 -7.95
CA VAL A 75 -1.06 10.38 -7.13
C VAL A 75 -0.68 11.84 -6.85
N ALA A 76 -1.65 12.75 -6.99
CA ALA A 76 -1.48 14.14 -6.58
C ALA A 76 -1.07 14.21 -5.10
N ASP A 77 -0.11 15.08 -4.77
CA ASP A 77 0.44 15.22 -3.42
C ASP A 77 1.12 13.97 -2.84
N ALA A 78 1.65 13.08 -3.69
CA ALA A 78 2.40 11.89 -3.26
C ALA A 78 3.52 12.20 -2.24
N LEU A 79 4.12 13.39 -2.29
CA LEU A 79 5.17 13.83 -1.36
C LEU A 79 4.67 14.14 0.06
N SER A 80 3.38 14.48 0.19
CA SER A 80 2.74 14.88 1.45
C SER A 80 1.76 13.81 1.99
N CYS A 81 1.69 12.65 1.33
CA CYS A 81 0.70 11.59 1.60
C CYS A 81 0.79 10.96 3.01
N GLU A 82 1.90 11.19 3.72
CA GLU A 82 2.07 10.79 5.13
C GLU A 82 1.28 11.68 6.09
N HIS A 83 1.03 12.94 5.70
CA HIS A 83 0.35 13.95 6.51
C HIS A 83 -1.05 14.27 6.02
N THR A 84 -1.36 13.96 4.75
CA THR A 84 -2.63 14.27 4.12
C THR A 84 -3.37 13.01 3.67
N SER A 85 -4.68 13.13 3.47
CA SER A 85 -5.42 12.15 2.69
C SER A 85 -5.04 12.26 1.22
N VAL A 86 -4.91 11.13 0.55
CA VAL A 86 -4.69 11.07 -0.89
C VAL A 86 -5.88 10.45 -1.60
N HIS A 87 -6.12 10.90 -2.83
CA HIS A 87 -7.16 10.36 -3.70
C HIS A 87 -6.53 9.53 -4.79
N ILE A 88 -6.90 8.25 -4.87
CA ILE A 88 -6.29 7.30 -5.79
C ILE A 88 -7.36 6.80 -6.75
N ASP A 89 -7.13 6.97 -8.04
CA ASP A 89 -7.91 6.29 -9.08
C ASP A 89 -7.41 4.83 -9.18
N PRO A 90 -8.24 3.80 -8.91
CA PRO A 90 -7.82 2.41 -9.07
C PRO A 90 -7.30 2.11 -10.48
N SER A 91 -7.84 2.79 -11.51
CA SER A 91 -7.41 2.62 -12.91
C SER A 91 -6.00 3.14 -13.20
N ALA A 92 -5.43 3.96 -12.30
CA ALA A 92 -4.03 4.38 -12.36
C ALA A 92 -3.05 3.29 -11.89
N THR A 93 -3.54 2.18 -11.34
CA THR A 93 -2.70 1.05 -10.92
C THR A 93 -2.04 0.40 -12.14
N PRO A 94 -0.70 0.30 -12.19
CA PRO A 94 -0.01 -0.36 -13.29
C PRO A 94 -0.47 -1.81 -13.48
N ARG A 95 -0.50 -2.27 -14.73
CA ARG A 95 -0.85 -3.67 -15.04
C ARG A 95 0.06 -4.65 -14.31
N GLY A 96 -0.53 -5.71 -13.76
CA GLY A 96 0.18 -6.72 -12.96
C GLY A 96 0.48 -6.29 -11.52
N CYS A 97 0.10 -5.07 -11.14
CA CYS A 97 0.15 -4.62 -9.75
C CYS A 97 -1.26 -4.61 -9.12
N THR A 98 -1.32 -4.70 -7.80
CA THR A 98 -2.56 -4.52 -7.03
C THR A 98 -2.26 -3.70 -5.79
N VAL A 99 -2.98 -2.60 -5.62
CA VAL A 99 -2.88 -1.74 -4.43
C VAL A 99 -3.93 -2.19 -3.43
N PHE A 100 -3.47 -2.52 -2.22
CA PHE A 100 -4.32 -2.87 -1.10
C PHE A 100 -4.34 -1.73 -0.07
N VAL A 101 -5.52 -1.47 0.49
CA VAL A 101 -5.72 -0.54 1.60
C VAL A 101 -6.22 -1.30 2.81
N ARG A 102 -5.69 -1.00 3.99
CA ARG A 102 -6.22 -1.57 5.23
C ARG A 102 -7.63 -1.03 5.46
N TRP A 103 -8.59 -1.92 5.65
CA TRP A 103 -9.97 -1.48 5.91
C TRP A 103 -10.12 -1.09 7.38
N ASP A 104 -10.09 0.21 7.65
CA ASP A 104 -10.24 0.81 8.99
C ASP A 104 -11.54 1.63 9.15
N ARG A 105 -12.38 1.65 8.11
CA ARG A 105 -13.59 2.47 8.07
C ARG A 105 -14.71 1.88 8.92
N LYS A 106 -15.49 2.77 9.54
CA LYS A 106 -16.73 2.42 10.25
C LYS A 106 -17.78 1.92 9.26
N GLY A 107 -18.49 0.85 9.62
CA GLY A 107 -19.60 0.30 8.85
C GLY A 107 -19.36 -1.12 8.35
N VAL A 108 -20.41 -1.74 7.82
CA VAL A 108 -20.35 -3.08 7.24
C VAL A 108 -19.81 -2.98 5.82
N LYS A 109 -18.67 -3.63 5.57
CA LYS A 109 -18.13 -3.76 4.22
C LYS A 109 -18.59 -5.09 3.61
N LEU A 110 -19.27 -5.01 2.48
CA LEU A 110 -19.60 -6.18 1.66
C LEU A 110 -18.45 -6.47 0.69
N LEU A 111 -18.11 -7.76 0.59
CA LEU A 111 -17.19 -8.32 -0.38
C LEU A 111 -18.00 -9.07 -1.43
N HIS A 112 -17.60 -8.89 -2.69
CA HIS A 112 -18.24 -9.51 -3.84
C HIS A 112 -17.22 -10.43 -4.53
N PRO A 113 -17.63 -11.62 -4.98
CA PRO A 113 -16.73 -12.51 -5.68
C PRO A 113 -16.50 -12.08 -7.14
N PRO A 114 -15.32 -12.39 -7.71
CA PRO A 114 -14.11 -12.78 -6.99
C PRO A 114 -13.40 -11.55 -6.39
N THR A 115 -13.08 -11.56 -5.09
CA THR A 115 -12.21 -10.55 -4.47
C THR A 115 -11.01 -11.21 -3.83
N GLN A 116 -9.81 -10.82 -4.22
CA GLN A 116 -8.58 -11.19 -3.52
C GLN A 116 -8.35 -10.22 -2.35
N VAL A 117 -8.18 -10.76 -1.15
CA VAL A 117 -7.95 -10.00 0.09
C VAL A 117 -6.56 -10.33 0.60
N LEU A 118 -5.79 -9.31 0.95
CA LEU A 118 -4.48 -9.50 1.57
C LEU A 118 -4.65 -9.59 3.08
N HIS A 119 -4.17 -10.68 3.68
CA HIS A 119 -4.09 -10.81 5.13
C HIS A 119 -2.69 -10.45 5.63
N CYS A 120 -2.59 -9.34 6.37
CA CYS A 120 -1.35 -8.85 6.97
C CYS A 120 -1.61 -8.19 8.34
N SER A 121 -1.02 -8.75 9.39
CA SER A 121 -1.05 -8.20 10.76
C SER A 121 -0.18 -6.95 10.89
N ALA A 122 -0.66 -5.93 11.60
CA ALA A 122 0.02 -4.64 11.76
C ALA A 122 1.43 -4.75 12.38
N GLU A 123 1.69 -5.72 13.26
CA GLU A 123 3.03 -5.94 13.83
C GLU A 123 4.10 -6.26 12.78
N LYS A 124 3.70 -6.85 11.64
CA LYS A 124 4.61 -7.18 10.53
C LYS A 124 4.89 -5.97 9.63
N GLU A 125 4.07 -4.92 9.71
CA GLU A 125 4.25 -3.66 8.99
C GLU A 125 5.40 -2.85 9.61
N GLN A 126 5.44 -2.74 10.93
CA GLN A 126 6.50 -2.02 11.68
C GLN A 126 7.90 -2.61 11.48
N LEU A 127 8.01 -3.93 11.36
CA LEU A 127 9.29 -4.61 11.14
C LEU A 127 9.89 -4.33 9.76
N ARG A 128 9.08 -3.98 8.76
CA ARG A 128 9.54 -3.76 7.37
C ARG A 128 9.74 -2.29 7.01
N SER A 129 9.03 -1.38 7.67
CA SER A 129 9.25 0.07 7.52
C SER A 129 10.51 0.58 8.23
N SER A 130 11.13 -0.24 9.09
CA SER A 130 12.37 0.11 9.81
C SER A 130 13.67 -0.12 9.01
N SER A 131 13.58 -0.58 7.77
CA SER A 131 14.73 -0.63 6.85
C SER A 131 15.04 0.76 6.28
N ARG A 132 15.32 1.73 7.17
CA ARG A 132 16.01 2.97 6.78
C ARG A 132 17.40 2.60 6.30
N SER A 133 17.53 2.46 4.99
CA SER A 133 18.81 2.50 4.28
C SER A 133 19.58 3.74 4.75
N THR A 134 20.60 3.52 5.58
CA THR A 134 21.61 4.54 5.85
C THR A 134 22.46 4.67 4.60
N VAL A 135 22.15 5.68 3.78
CA VAL A 135 23.08 6.15 2.75
C VAL A 135 24.27 6.74 3.50
N ALA A 136 25.32 5.95 3.67
CA ALA A 136 26.63 6.45 4.05
C ALA A 136 27.17 7.24 2.86
N GLY A 137 26.89 8.55 2.83
CA GLY A 137 27.54 9.49 1.93
C GLY A 137 29.02 9.57 2.27
N ALA A 138 29.84 8.76 1.60
CA ALA A 138 31.28 8.91 1.63
C ALA A 138 31.64 10.19 0.84
N LYS A 139 31.88 11.22 1.64
CA LYS A 139 32.39 12.55 1.33
C LYS A 139 33.47 12.54 0.25
N HIS A 140 33.28 13.35 -0.80
CA HIS A 140 34.32 13.76 -1.73
C HIS A 140 35.55 14.28 -0.95
N SER A 141 36.69 13.62 -1.07
CA SER A 141 37.99 14.23 -0.76
C SER A 141 38.64 14.64 -2.06
N ARG A 142 38.47 15.91 -2.43
CA ARG A 142 39.43 16.62 -3.27
C ARG A 142 40.58 17.02 -2.35
N ALA A 143 41.76 16.44 -2.53
CA ALA A 143 42.99 17.02 -2.02
C ALA A 143 43.70 17.64 -3.21
N ASN A 144 43.81 18.95 -3.14
CA ASN A 144 44.41 19.83 -4.12
C ASN A 144 45.93 19.59 -4.15
N ASP A 145 46.44 19.66 -5.37
CA ASP A 145 47.82 19.89 -5.72
C ASP A 145 48.34 21.16 -5.03
N ASP A 146 49.52 21.09 -4.41
CA ASP A 146 50.35 22.25 -4.11
C ASP A 146 51.81 21.81 -4.07
N GLY A 147 52.46 21.96 -5.22
CA GLY A 147 53.91 21.96 -5.33
C GLY A 147 54.51 23.16 -4.58
N ARG A 148 55.58 22.91 -3.83
CA ARG A 148 56.52 23.97 -3.46
C ARG A 148 57.94 23.44 -3.35
N ALA A 149 58.79 24.05 -4.15
CA ALA A 149 60.23 23.91 -4.18
C ALA A 149 60.88 24.44 -2.88
N ALA A 150 61.95 23.75 -2.46
CA ALA A 150 63.19 24.32 -1.93
C ALA A 150 64.26 23.23 -1.97
#